data_AF-A0A925W297-F1
#
_entry.id   AF-A0A925W297-F1
#
_cell.length_a   1.000
_cell.length_b   1.000
_cell.length_c   1.000
_cell.angle_alpha   90.00
_cell.angle_beta   90.00
_cell.angle_gamma   90.00
#
_symmetry.space_group_name_H-M   'P 1'
#
loop_
_entity.id
_entity.type
_entity.pdbx_description
1 polymer ?
#
loop_
_entity_poly.entity_id
_entity_poly.type
_entity_poly.pdbx_seq_one_letter_code
_entity_poly.pdbx_strand_id
1 'polypeptide(L)'
;MTNLMHHFRNTSAARAAALAAAVISAGACSADRLILSNPNTPSIDGASADPNSLQLLASGILRLNRNSRGGQITDAGRFGREAYVYTPNEGRNTTHYLIGLPGQNQLDNAGFAVGSWTGPYGARRAVFDFLNNVEASAALTAPQKAAANGFAKTMDAIELLTIISTRDTIGAVTQINEDARELAPFVSRDSVYKYILNTLDAANTDLGNGGAAFPFALNTGFTGFNTPTTFRQFNRAMAARAAAYYATSGGGAAAWQRSLTALSASFINAAATTAAAFNVGVYHPYAAAPDSPNPLNQANNTDLYAHMSLQTDAPLKADGTRDNRFLGKIITRPERSGPVGTAVPSTLGFSVYPGVGTSIPIIRNEELILLRAEALVATGDKAGAITAINQVRVNSGGLAPTTLTAASSDADFITEILLQKRYSLLLEGHRWIDMRRYGRLNQLPRDLTTGVNTHFVARVQPVPQTECLQRVGKAGLAAPGC
;
A
#
# COMPACT_ATOMS: atom_id res chain seq x y z
N MET A 1 8.20 49.52 -77.88
CA MET A 1 7.49 49.61 -76.58
C MET A 1 6.85 48.27 -76.24
N THR A 2 7.66 47.22 -76.05
CA THR A 2 7.14 45.85 -75.87
C THR A 2 8.13 44.94 -75.13
N ASN A 3 8.94 45.48 -74.21
CA ASN A 3 9.86 44.66 -73.39
C ASN A 3 10.03 45.13 -71.94
N LEU A 4 9.29 46.14 -71.48
CA LEU A 4 9.35 46.61 -70.08
C LEU A 4 8.19 46.09 -69.19
N MET A 5 7.13 45.52 -69.79
CA MET A 5 5.96 45.03 -69.03
C MET A 5 6.05 43.56 -68.58
N HIS A 6 7.00 42.77 -69.10
CA HIS A 6 7.17 41.37 -68.69
C HIS A 6 8.04 41.18 -67.43
N HIS A 7 8.92 42.14 -67.09
CA HIS A 7 9.81 42.02 -65.93
C HIS A 7 9.17 42.41 -64.60
N PHE A 8 8.10 43.23 -64.62
CA PHE A 8 7.37 43.61 -63.40
C PHE A 8 6.27 42.63 -62.97
N ARG A 9 5.82 41.73 -63.87
CA ARG A 9 4.82 40.70 -63.55
C ARG A 9 5.41 39.42 -62.94
N ASN A 10 6.65 39.06 -63.29
CA ASN A 10 7.28 37.84 -62.75
C ASN A 10 7.87 38.00 -61.35
N THR A 11 8.28 39.22 -60.97
CA THR A 11 8.85 39.49 -59.63
C THR A 11 7.76 39.62 -58.56
N SER A 12 6.57 40.07 -58.92
CA SER A 12 5.39 40.16 -58.05
C SER A 12 4.71 38.80 -57.84
N ALA A 13 4.62 37.97 -58.89
CA ALA A 13 4.13 36.58 -58.78
C ALA A 13 5.07 35.67 -57.98
N ALA A 14 6.39 35.79 -58.15
CA ALA A 14 7.37 35.02 -57.38
C ALA A 14 7.42 35.44 -55.90
N ARG A 15 7.22 36.73 -55.59
CA ARG A 15 7.10 37.22 -54.21
C ARG A 15 5.79 36.82 -53.55
N ALA A 16 4.68 36.81 -54.28
CA ALA A 16 3.40 36.31 -53.78
C ALA A 16 3.41 34.79 -53.54
N ALA A 17 4.07 34.02 -54.41
CA ALA A 17 4.24 32.57 -54.23
C ALA A 17 5.20 32.23 -53.08
N ALA A 18 6.27 33.01 -52.88
CA ALA A 18 7.17 32.84 -51.74
C ALA A 18 6.51 33.24 -50.40
N LEU A 19 5.65 34.27 -50.39
CA LEU A 19 4.86 34.65 -49.21
C LEU A 19 3.76 33.62 -48.91
N ALA A 20 3.10 33.06 -49.94
CA ALA A 20 2.11 32.00 -49.78
C ALA A 20 2.76 30.69 -49.31
N ALA A 21 3.93 30.32 -49.83
CA ALA A 21 4.69 29.17 -49.35
C ALA A 21 5.21 29.37 -47.91
N ALA A 22 5.63 30.59 -47.55
CA ALA A 22 6.05 30.93 -46.18
C ALA A 22 4.88 30.90 -45.17
N VAL A 23 3.68 31.32 -45.59
CA VAL A 23 2.45 31.26 -44.78
C VAL A 23 1.93 29.83 -44.66
N ILE A 24 2.09 28.98 -45.69
CA ILE A 24 1.77 27.55 -45.63
C ILE A 24 2.78 26.79 -44.75
N SER A 25 4.07 27.15 -44.75
CA SER A 25 5.08 26.57 -43.85
C SER A 25 4.99 27.07 -42.41
N ALA A 26 4.40 28.25 -42.17
CA ALA A 26 4.10 28.75 -40.81
C ALA A 26 2.79 28.17 -40.25
N GLY A 27 1.85 27.77 -41.10
CA GLY A 27 0.63 27.04 -40.71
C GLY A 27 0.84 25.55 -40.44
N ALA A 28 1.93 24.96 -40.94
CA ALA A 28 2.29 23.55 -40.68
C ALA A 28 3.12 23.36 -39.39
N CYS A 29 3.43 24.45 -38.69
CA CYS A 29 3.99 24.43 -37.34
C CYS A 29 3.08 25.20 -36.37
N SER A 30 1.75 25.14 -36.55
CA SER A 30 0.86 25.46 -35.44
C SER A 30 1.21 24.52 -34.29
N ALA A 31 1.26 25.07 -33.09
CA ALA A 31 1.44 24.33 -31.85
C ALA A 31 0.23 23.43 -31.51
N ASP A 32 -0.56 23.03 -32.50
CA ASP A 32 -1.38 21.83 -32.41
C ASP A 32 -0.40 20.66 -32.44
N ARG A 33 0.13 20.36 -31.25
CA ARG A 33 0.51 18.99 -30.92
C ARG A 33 -0.55 18.12 -31.58
N LEU A 34 -0.16 17.12 -32.36
CA LEU A 34 -0.96 15.93 -32.50
C LEU A 34 -1.23 15.46 -31.06
N ILE A 35 -2.29 15.98 -30.45
CA ILE A 35 -2.94 15.41 -29.29
C ILE A 35 -3.59 14.18 -29.88
N LEU A 36 -2.75 13.17 -30.11
CA LEU A 36 -3.19 11.79 -30.04
C LEU A 36 -3.69 11.65 -28.60
N SER A 37 -4.96 12.01 -28.39
CA SER A 37 -5.72 11.50 -27.26
C SER A 37 -5.45 10.02 -27.28
N ASN A 38 -4.75 9.51 -26.27
CA ASN A 38 -4.39 8.11 -26.21
C ASN A 38 -5.69 7.33 -26.45
N PRO A 39 -5.82 6.58 -27.56
CA PRO A 39 -7.09 5.93 -27.91
C PRO A 39 -7.50 4.87 -26.88
N ASN A 40 -6.59 4.54 -25.95
CA ASN A 40 -6.82 3.62 -24.83
C ASN A 40 -7.22 4.33 -23.52
N THR A 41 -7.36 5.66 -23.50
CA THR A 41 -7.87 6.43 -22.35
C THR A 41 -8.98 7.37 -22.80
N PRO A 42 -10.24 7.18 -22.34
CA PRO A 42 -11.32 8.08 -22.71
C PRO A 42 -11.03 9.51 -22.22
N SER A 43 -11.39 10.53 -23.02
CA SER A 43 -11.33 11.92 -22.57
C SER A 43 -12.28 12.11 -21.38
N ILE A 44 -12.02 13.10 -20.51
CA ILE A 44 -12.88 13.40 -19.37
C ILE A 44 -14.32 13.67 -19.84
N ASP A 45 -14.48 14.47 -20.92
CA ASP A 45 -15.78 14.75 -21.53
C ASP A 45 -16.48 13.48 -22.02
N GLY A 46 -15.76 12.61 -22.74
CA GLY A 46 -16.29 11.35 -23.25
C GLY A 46 -16.64 10.34 -22.14
N ALA A 47 -15.82 10.28 -21.09
CA ALA A 47 -16.07 9.44 -19.93
C ALA A 47 -17.27 9.95 -19.11
N SER A 48 -17.37 11.26 -18.86
CA SER A 48 -18.48 11.82 -18.06
C SER A 48 -19.85 11.70 -18.76
N ALA A 49 -19.84 11.53 -20.08
CA ALA A 49 -21.03 11.29 -20.90
C ALA A 49 -21.40 9.79 -21.02
N ASP A 50 -20.47 8.86 -20.73
CA ASP A 50 -20.74 7.42 -20.74
C ASP A 50 -21.36 6.98 -19.39
N PRO A 51 -22.58 6.42 -19.38
CA PRO A 51 -23.23 5.96 -18.16
C PRO A 51 -22.49 4.82 -17.43
N ASN A 52 -21.58 4.11 -18.10
CA ASN A 52 -20.82 3.01 -17.50
C ASN A 52 -19.44 3.41 -16.97
N SER A 53 -18.95 4.61 -17.29
CA SER A 53 -17.57 5.03 -16.99
C SER A 53 -17.25 5.00 -15.49
N LEU A 54 -18.18 5.48 -14.66
CA LEU A 54 -18.01 5.54 -13.22
C LEU A 54 -17.81 4.15 -12.60
N GLN A 55 -18.58 3.16 -13.08
CA GLN A 55 -18.45 1.77 -12.66
C GLN A 55 -17.09 1.18 -13.08
N LEU A 56 -16.65 1.44 -14.31
CA LEU A 56 -15.37 0.93 -14.83
C LEU A 56 -14.18 1.53 -14.07
N LEU A 57 -14.22 2.83 -13.79
CA LEU A 57 -13.17 3.52 -13.03
C LEU A 57 -13.13 3.04 -11.58
N ALA A 58 -14.28 2.90 -10.91
CA ALA A 58 -14.33 2.33 -9.56
C ALA A 58 -13.76 0.90 -9.51
N SER A 59 -14.14 0.03 -10.44
CA SER A 59 -13.59 -1.31 -10.59
C SER A 59 -12.08 -1.29 -10.86
N GLY A 60 -11.61 -0.33 -11.66
CA GLY A 60 -10.20 -0.10 -11.96
C GLY A 60 -9.38 0.24 -10.72
N ILE A 61 -9.87 1.15 -9.87
CA ILE A 61 -9.23 1.51 -8.59
C ILE A 61 -9.09 0.29 -7.70
N LEU A 62 -10.17 -0.48 -7.51
CA LEU A 62 -10.15 -1.68 -6.66
C LEU A 62 -9.18 -2.75 -7.19
N ARG A 63 -9.10 -2.92 -8.52
CA ARG A 63 -8.17 -3.84 -9.16
C ARG A 63 -6.72 -3.41 -8.98
N LEU A 64 -6.40 -2.13 -9.18
CA LEU A 64 -5.03 -1.61 -9.01
C LEU A 64 -4.57 -1.72 -7.55
N ASN A 65 -5.46 -1.42 -6.60
CA ASN A 65 -5.23 -1.61 -5.17
C ASN A 65 -4.94 -3.08 -4.83
N ARG A 66 -5.69 -4.03 -5.41
CA ARG A 66 -5.43 -5.48 -5.27
C ARG A 66 -4.08 -5.90 -5.85
N ASN A 67 -3.76 -5.49 -7.08
CA ASN A 67 -2.60 -5.99 -7.82
C ASN A 67 -1.27 -5.70 -7.12
N SER A 68 -1.18 -4.58 -6.39
CA SER A 68 0.03 -4.20 -5.66
C SER A 68 0.25 -5.01 -4.37
N ARG A 69 -0.79 -5.71 -3.88
CA ARG A 69 -0.78 -6.25 -2.52
C ARG A 69 0.16 -7.43 -2.32
N GLY A 70 0.19 -8.36 -3.27
CA GLY A 70 1.06 -9.55 -3.18
C GLY A 70 2.54 -9.17 -3.07
N GLY A 71 3.01 -8.27 -3.95
CA GLY A 71 4.38 -7.77 -3.93
C GLY A 71 4.72 -6.99 -2.66
N GLN A 72 3.79 -6.14 -2.17
CA GLN A 72 3.98 -5.41 -0.92
C GLN A 72 4.15 -6.36 0.29
N ILE A 73 3.36 -7.43 0.35
CA ILE A 73 3.44 -8.42 1.44
C ILE A 73 4.76 -9.20 1.35
N THR A 74 5.19 -9.65 0.18
CA THR A 74 6.44 -10.42 0.05
C THR A 74 7.67 -9.55 0.30
N ASP A 75 7.65 -8.27 -0.11
CA ASP A 75 8.69 -7.30 0.24
C ASP A 75 8.78 -7.12 1.76
N ALA A 76 7.67 -6.76 2.41
CA ALA A 76 7.62 -6.57 3.85
C ALA A 76 7.97 -7.85 4.62
N GLY A 77 7.56 -9.03 4.12
CA GLY A 77 7.88 -10.32 4.71
C GLY A 77 9.36 -10.66 4.67
N ARG A 78 10.06 -10.33 3.57
CA ARG A 78 11.52 -10.51 3.46
C ARG A 78 12.29 -9.53 4.33
N PHE A 79 11.94 -8.24 4.30
CA PHE A 79 12.57 -7.24 5.17
C PHE A 79 12.29 -7.50 6.66
N GLY A 80 11.09 -7.99 6.97
CA GLY A 80 10.61 -8.30 8.33
C GLY A 80 10.99 -9.71 8.82
N ARG A 81 11.71 -10.49 8.01
CA ARG A 81 12.13 -11.87 8.34
C ARG A 81 10.96 -12.77 8.74
N GLU A 82 9.87 -12.67 8.00
CA GLU A 82 8.74 -13.59 8.05
C GLU A 82 8.80 -14.59 6.90
N ALA A 83 9.28 -14.15 5.74
CA ALA A 83 9.22 -14.91 4.51
C ALA A 83 10.52 -14.82 3.70
N TYR A 84 10.72 -15.85 2.90
CA TYR A 84 11.70 -15.94 1.84
C TYR A 84 11.00 -16.19 0.51
N VAL A 85 11.62 -15.71 -0.57
CA VAL A 85 11.27 -16.14 -1.94
C VAL A 85 12.48 -16.88 -2.48
N TYR A 86 12.44 -18.19 -2.42
CA TYR A 86 13.56 -19.06 -2.80
C TYR A 86 13.34 -19.67 -4.16
N THR A 87 13.97 -19.04 -5.14
CA THR A 87 14.15 -19.53 -6.50
C THR A 87 15.59 -20.03 -6.64
N PRO A 88 15.86 -21.35 -6.76
CA PRO A 88 17.22 -21.90 -6.75
C PRO A 88 18.15 -21.28 -7.80
N ASN A 89 17.60 -20.89 -8.96
CA ASN A 89 18.35 -20.33 -10.08
C ASN A 89 18.28 -18.80 -10.18
N GLU A 90 17.52 -18.13 -9.31
CA GLU A 90 17.35 -16.67 -9.33
C GLU A 90 17.71 -16.11 -7.96
N GLY A 91 18.92 -15.55 -7.86
CA GLY A 91 19.46 -15.06 -6.60
C GLY A 91 18.96 -13.69 -6.17
N ARG A 92 18.44 -12.87 -7.09
CA ARG A 92 18.07 -11.48 -6.78
C ARG A 92 16.94 -11.37 -5.77
N ASN A 93 16.08 -12.39 -5.69
CA ASN A 93 15.03 -12.49 -4.66
C ASN A 93 15.57 -12.55 -3.22
N THR A 94 16.83 -12.96 -3.05
CA THR A 94 17.55 -12.94 -1.78
C THR A 94 18.57 -11.81 -1.75
N THR A 95 19.45 -11.72 -2.74
CA THR A 95 20.58 -10.77 -2.71
C THR A 95 20.10 -9.32 -2.73
N HIS A 96 19.13 -8.93 -3.57
CA HIS A 96 18.66 -7.53 -3.62
C HIS A 96 17.88 -7.11 -2.36
N TYR A 97 17.33 -8.05 -1.59
CA TYR A 97 16.50 -7.76 -0.41
C TYR A 97 17.29 -7.85 0.90
N LEU A 98 18.22 -8.79 1.00
CA LEU A 98 18.91 -9.12 2.25
C LEU A 98 20.37 -8.68 2.27
N ILE A 99 21.02 -8.56 1.10
CA ILE A 99 22.45 -8.19 0.98
C ILE A 99 22.59 -6.77 0.40
N GLY A 100 21.77 -6.43 -0.60
CA GLY A 100 21.79 -5.15 -1.29
C GLY A 100 23.02 -5.00 -2.19
N LEU A 101 23.51 -3.77 -2.32
CA LEU A 101 24.77 -3.45 -2.96
C LEU A 101 25.92 -4.05 -2.13
N PRO A 102 26.80 -4.90 -2.73
CA PRO A 102 27.86 -5.58 -2.01
C PRO A 102 28.72 -4.63 -1.18
N GLY A 103 28.83 -4.91 0.13
CA GLY A 103 29.66 -4.13 1.06
C GLY A 103 29.09 -2.78 1.51
N GLN A 104 27.87 -2.40 1.08
CA GLN A 104 27.31 -1.06 1.35
C GLN A 104 26.15 -1.06 2.36
N ASN A 105 25.61 -2.22 2.72
CA ASN A 105 24.40 -2.32 3.57
C ASN A 105 23.26 -1.41 3.08
N GLN A 106 23.11 -1.33 1.75
CA GLN A 106 22.22 -0.42 1.06
C GLN A 106 21.47 -1.17 -0.04
N LEU A 107 20.17 -0.90 -0.17
CA LEU A 107 19.37 -1.47 -1.26
C LEU A 107 19.73 -0.79 -2.60
N ASP A 108 19.76 -1.58 -3.66
CA ASP A 108 19.89 -1.08 -5.03
C ASP A 108 18.55 -0.49 -5.51
N ASN A 109 18.57 0.79 -5.91
CA ASN A 109 17.38 1.49 -6.41
C ASN A 109 17.00 1.10 -7.86
N ALA A 110 17.88 0.40 -8.58
CA ALA A 110 17.61 -0.27 -9.85
C ALA A 110 17.18 -1.73 -9.67
N GLY A 111 17.23 -2.23 -8.43
CA GLY A 111 17.02 -3.63 -8.07
C GLY A 111 15.55 -4.03 -7.91
N PHE A 112 15.33 -5.18 -7.28
CA PHE A 112 13.98 -5.75 -7.10
C PHE A 112 13.29 -5.19 -5.85
N ALA A 113 14.08 -4.71 -4.89
CA ALA A 113 13.65 -4.22 -3.58
C ALA A 113 12.99 -2.82 -3.60
N VAL A 114 12.46 -2.40 -4.76
CA VAL A 114 11.89 -1.06 -5.01
C VAL A 114 10.37 -1.06 -5.22
N GLY A 115 9.70 -2.15 -4.84
CA GLY A 115 8.25 -2.33 -4.92
C GLY A 115 7.42 -1.25 -4.20
N SER A 116 6.10 -1.38 -4.25
CA SER A 116 5.15 -0.41 -3.62
C SER A 116 5.32 1.05 -4.09
N TRP A 117 5.82 1.27 -5.31
CA TRP A 117 5.91 2.60 -5.95
C TRP A 117 4.93 2.74 -7.11
N THR A 118 5.23 2.10 -8.25
CA THR A 118 4.49 2.24 -9.50
C THR A 118 3.03 1.85 -9.37
N GLY A 119 2.75 0.73 -8.68
CA GLY A 119 1.39 0.25 -8.45
C GLY A 119 0.53 1.26 -7.69
N PRO A 120 0.92 1.65 -6.46
CA PRO A 120 0.20 2.68 -5.71
C PRO A 120 0.07 4.02 -6.43
N TYR A 121 1.13 4.57 -7.04
CA TYR A 121 1.01 5.82 -7.80
C TYR A 121 0.09 5.71 -9.02
N GLY A 122 0.09 4.56 -9.71
CA GLY A 122 -0.87 4.28 -10.77
C GLY A 122 -2.32 4.22 -10.27
N ALA A 123 -2.56 3.62 -9.10
CA ALA A 123 -3.87 3.61 -8.45
C ALA A 123 -4.31 5.03 -8.05
N ARG A 124 -3.40 5.86 -7.54
CA ARG A 124 -3.67 7.28 -7.22
C ARG A 124 -4.00 8.11 -8.47
N ARG A 125 -3.37 7.82 -9.62
CA ARG A 125 -3.77 8.44 -10.88
C ARG A 125 -5.18 8.02 -11.30
N ALA A 126 -5.52 6.74 -11.17
CA ALA A 126 -6.89 6.29 -11.43
C ALA A 126 -7.92 6.94 -10.49
N VAL A 127 -7.56 7.20 -9.23
CA VAL A 127 -8.39 7.97 -8.29
C VAL A 127 -8.56 9.42 -8.75
N PHE A 128 -7.49 10.07 -9.20
CA PHE A 128 -7.54 11.43 -9.73
C PHE A 128 -8.50 11.52 -10.93
N ASP A 129 -8.35 10.61 -11.90
CA ASP A 129 -9.22 10.58 -13.10
C ASP A 129 -10.69 10.28 -12.71
N PHE A 130 -10.92 9.42 -11.72
CA PHE A 130 -12.26 9.15 -11.16
C PHE A 130 -12.89 10.37 -10.50
N LEU A 131 -12.12 11.13 -9.70
CA LEU A 131 -12.61 12.36 -9.06
C LEU A 131 -13.00 13.42 -10.09
N ASN A 132 -12.17 13.61 -11.12
CA ASN A 132 -12.47 14.52 -12.23
C ASN A 132 -13.77 14.11 -12.97
N ASN A 133 -13.96 12.80 -13.19
CA ASN A 133 -15.20 12.27 -13.79
C ASN A 133 -16.44 12.52 -12.92
N VAL A 134 -16.33 12.31 -11.60
CA VAL A 134 -17.42 12.59 -10.64
C VAL A 134 -17.78 14.07 -10.62
N GLU A 135 -16.78 14.95 -10.63
CA GLU A 135 -16.98 16.39 -10.64
C GLU A 135 -17.70 16.84 -11.92
N ALA A 136 -17.22 16.40 -13.09
CA ALA A 136 -17.77 16.74 -14.40
C ALA A 136 -19.17 16.13 -14.67
N SER A 137 -19.52 15.02 -14.00
CA SER A 137 -20.79 14.35 -14.28
C SER A 137 -22.02 15.20 -13.92
N ALA A 138 -22.86 15.49 -14.91
CA ALA A 138 -24.17 16.11 -14.71
C ALA A 138 -25.26 15.10 -14.28
N ALA A 139 -25.00 13.80 -14.44
CA ALA A 139 -25.96 12.72 -14.13
C ALA A 139 -26.00 12.35 -12.64
N LEU A 140 -24.91 12.61 -11.91
CA LEU A 140 -24.82 12.29 -10.48
C LEU A 140 -25.47 13.38 -9.62
N THR A 141 -26.37 12.97 -8.73
CA THR A 141 -26.91 13.82 -7.67
C THR A 141 -25.82 14.21 -6.66
N ALA A 142 -26.03 15.28 -5.88
CA ALA A 142 -25.07 15.71 -4.86
C ALA A 142 -24.72 14.60 -3.84
N PRO A 143 -25.68 13.79 -3.31
CA PRO A 143 -25.34 12.65 -2.46
C PRO A 143 -24.51 11.58 -3.18
N GLN A 144 -24.80 11.28 -4.45
CA GLN A 144 -24.02 10.31 -5.22
C GLN A 144 -22.58 10.79 -5.47
N LYS A 145 -22.39 12.09 -5.78
CA LYS A 145 -21.05 12.69 -5.87
C LYS A 145 -20.30 12.60 -4.54
N ALA A 146 -20.97 12.90 -3.43
CA ALA A 146 -20.39 12.77 -2.10
C ALA A 146 -20.00 11.31 -1.77
N ALA A 147 -20.86 10.33 -2.06
CA ALA A 147 -20.53 8.93 -1.89
C ALA A 147 -19.28 8.51 -2.72
N ALA A 148 -19.25 8.89 -3.99
CA ALA A 148 -18.14 8.61 -4.88
C ALA A 148 -16.83 9.27 -4.42
N ASN A 149 -16.86 10.55 -4.04
CA ASN A 149 -15.72 11.27 -3.48
C ASN A 149 -15.18 10.61 -2.21
N GLY A 150 -16.09 10.21 -1.31
CA GLY A 150 -15.76 9.54 -0.07
C GLY A 150 -15.06 8.19 -0.28
N PHE A 151 -15.54 7.40 -1.25
CA PHE A 151 -14.87 6.18 -1.68
C PHE A 151 -13.46 6.48 -2.23
N ALA A 152 -13.37 7.37 -3.22
CA ALA A 152 -12.14 7.67 -3.93
C ALA A 152 -11.03 8.22 -3.01
N LYS A 153 -11.36 9.18 -2.15
CA LYS A 153 -10.43 9.75 -1.15
C LYS A 153 -9.96 8.70 -0.14
N THR A 154 -10.82 7.76 0.25
CA THR A 154 -10.41 6.65 1.12
C THR A 154 -9.38 5.77 0.41
N MET A 155 -9.60 5.44 -0.87
CA MET A 155 -8.66 4.64 -1.64
C MET A 155 -7.33 5.37 -1.87
N ASP A 156 -7.35 6.67 -2.19
CA ASP A 156 -6.13 7.50 -2.32
C ASP A 156 -5.25 7.44 -1.07
N ALA A 157 -5.89 7.60 0.10
CA ALA A 157 -5.21 7.57 1.38
C ALA A 157 -4.59 6.19 1.70
N ILE A 158 -5.23 5.09 1.28
CA ILE A 158 -4.70 3.72 1.44
C ILE A 158 -3.44 3.52 0.57
N GLU A 159 -3.47 3.98 -0.67
CA GLU A 159 -2.31 3.89 -1.57
C GLU A 159 -1.13 4.70 -1.05
N LEU A 160 -1.41 5.94 -0.62
CA LEU A 160 -0.37 6.79 -0.05
C LEU A 160 0.16 6.27 1.30
N LEU A 161 -0.69 5.64 2.12
CA LEU A 161 -0.26 4.95 3.34
C LEU A 161 0.69 3.78 2.99
N THR A 162 0.43 3.05 1.91
CA THR A 162 1.30 1.99 1.41
C THR A 162 2.66 2.54 0.98
N ILE A 163 2.69 3.67 0.26
CA ILE A 163 3.93 4.34 -0.14
C ILE A 163 4.71 4.82 1.09
N ILE A 164 4.10 5.60 1.98
CA ILE A 164 4.84 6.19 3.10
C ILE A 164 5.27 5.16 4.13
N SER A 165 4.51 4.08 4.31
CA SER A 165 4.89 2.99 5.21
C SER A 165 6.05 2.15 4.68
N THR A 166 6.46 2.30 3.42
CA THR A 166 7.65 1.63 2.87
C THR A 166 8.83 2.60 2.71
N ARG A 167 8.57 3.89 2.49
CA ARG A 167 9.57 4.96 2.29
C ARG A 167 9.98 5.67 3.57
N ASP A 168 9.07 5.72 4.54
CA ASP A 168 9.28 6.30 5.87
C ASP A 168 9.93 7.70 5.80
N THR A 169 11.18 7.84 6.25
CA THR A 169 11.91 9.11 6.32
C THR A 169 12.17 9.76 4.97
N ILE A 170 12.09 9.01 3.87
CA ILE A 170 12.21 9.55 2.50
C ILE A 170 11.06 10.53 2.19
N GLY A 171 9.89 10.34 2.80
CA GLY A 171 8.69 11.06 2.41
C GLY A 171 8.05 10.49 1.13
N ALA A 172 7.20 11.28 0.50
CA ALA A 172 6.50 10.89 -0.73
C ALA A 172 5.98 12.13 -1.46
N VAL A 173 5.58 11.93 -2.71
CA VAL A 173 4.79 12.91 -3.47
C VAL A 173 3.31 12.71 -3.13
N THR A 174 2.64 13.77 -2.68
CA THR A 174 1.21 13.76 -2.34
C THR A 174 0.31 14.19 -3.50
N GLN A 175 0.77 15.15 -4.30
CA GLN A 175 0.03 15.74 -5.40
C GLN A 175 0.15 14.91 -6.68
N ILE A 176 -1.00 14.66 -7.33
CA ILE A 176 -1.07 14.10 -8.69
C ILE A 176 -1.47 15.26 -9.60
N ASN A 177 -0.64 15.58 -10.58
CA ASN A 177 -0.90 16.64 -11.55
C ASN A 177 -1.71 16.13 -12.73
N GLU A 178 -2.45 17.04 -13.37
CA GLU A 178 -3.20 16.78 -14.60
C GLU A 178 -2.24 16.30 -15.71
N ASP A 179 -1.22 17.10 -16.03
CA ASP A 179 -0.12 16.69 -16.91
C ASP A 179 0.86 15.79 -16.14
N ALA A 180 0.90 14.52 -16.54
CA ALA A 180 1.82 13.53 -15.95
C ALA A 180 3.31 13.85 -16.20
N ARG A 181 3.64 14.80 -17.08
CA ARG A 181 5.01 15.28 -17.32
C ARG A 181 5.45 16.30 -16.27
N GLU A 182 4.52 16.92 -15.57
CA GLU A 182 4.79 17.87 -14.50
C GLU A 182 5.02 17.13 -13.18
N LEU A 183 6.24 17.20 -12.67
CA LEU A 183 6.61 16.54 -11.43
C LEU A 183 6.26 17.41 -10.22
N ALA A 184 5.52 16.84 -9.28
CA ALA A 184 5.33 17.44 -7.96
C ALA A 184 6.54 17.18 -7.03
N PRO A 185 6.79 18.08 -6.06
CA PRO A 185 7.87 17.92 -5.08
C PRO A 185 7.59 16.78 -4.09
N PHE A 186 8.66 16.21 -3.55
CA PHE A 186 8.55 15.36 -2.36
C PHE A 186 8.19 16.22 -1.15
N VAL A 187 7.34 15.69 -0.28
CA VAL A 187 7.05 16.27 1.02
C VAL A 187 7.48 15.32 2.14
N SER A 188 7.73 15.90 3.32
CA SER A 188 8.21 15.16 4.49
C SER A 188 7.23 14.07 4.93
N ARG A 189 7.74 13.06 5.65
CA ARG A 189 6.91 12.01 6.27
C ARG A 189 5.76 12.57 7.10
N ASP A 190 6.02 13.62 7.86
CA ASP A 190 5.01 14.32 8.67
C ASP A 190 3.89 14.91 7.79
N SER A 191 4.27 15.62 6.72
CA SER A 191 3.34 16.20 5.76
C SER A 191 2.51 15.13 5.05
N VAL A 192 3.12 13.99 4.69
CA VAL A 192 2.40 12.87 4.05
C VAL A 192 1.36 12.29 5.00
N TYR A 193 1.71 12.01 6.27
CA TYR A 193 0.74 11.49 7.24
C TYR A 193 -0.39 12.49 7.53
N LYS A 194 -0.09 13.78 7.65
CA LYS A 194 -1.11 14.83 7.79
C LYS A 194 -2.05 14.87 6.58
N TYR A 195 -1.51 14.77 5.38
CA TYR A 195 -2.30 14.67 4.16
C TYR A 195 -3.21 13.43 4.19
N ILE A 196 -2.68 12.23 4.44
CA ILE A 196 -3.46 10.98 4.54
C ILE A 196 -4.62 11.13 5.53
N LEU A 197 -4.32 11.63 6.73
CA LEU A 197 -5.28 11.77 7.81
C LEU A 197 -6.39 12.77 7.46
N ASN A 198 -6.03 13.93 6.91
CA ASN A 198 -7.00 14.93 6.46
C ASN A 198 -7.85 14.41 5.29
N THR A 199 -7.26 13.68 4.35
CA THR A 199 -7.96 13.04 3.23
C THR A 199 -8.96 11.99 3.73
N LEU A 200 -8.59 11.19 4.73
CA LEU A 200 -9.51 10.23 5.34
C LEU A 200 -10.67 10.93 6.05
N ASP A 201 -10.44 12.04 6.75
CA ASP A 201 -11.51 12.82 7.39
C ASP A 201 -12.45 13.46 6.38
N ALA A 202 -11.90 14.07 5.32
CA ALA A 202 -12.69 14.59 4.21
C ALA A 202 -13.55 13.48 3.59
N ALA A 203 -12.98 12.29 3.38
CA ALA A 203 -13.71 11.13 2.91
C ALA A 203 -14.84 10.71 3.86
N ASN A 204 -14.61 10.72 5.17
CA ASN A 204 -15.65 10.40 6.16
C ASN A 204 -16.81 11.42 6.14
N THR A 205 -16.51 12.70 5.94
CA THR A 205 -17.52 13.75 5.76
C THR A 205 -18.33 13.51 4.49
N ASP A 206 -17.67 13.27 3.36
CA ASP A 206 -18.31 12.99 2.08
C ASP A 206 -19.22 11.75 2.13
N LEU A 207 -18.74 10.65 2.73
CA LEU A 207 -19.54 9.44 2.92
C LEU A 207 -20.74 9.69 3.84
N GLY A 208 -20.63 10.59 4.82
CA GLY A 208 -21.74 11.00 5.67
C GLY A 208 -22.86 11.73 4.91
N ASN A 209 -22.49 12.37 3.80
CA ASN A 209 -23.40 13.03 2.87
C ASN A 209 -23.79 12.11 1.68
N GLY A 210 -23.31 10.87 1.66
CA GLY A 210 -23.36 9.96 0.50
C GLY A 210 -24.72 9.29 0.22
N GLY A 211 -25.75 9.57 1.02
CA GLY A 211 -27.03 8.86 0.92
C GLY A 211 -26.94 7.36 1.25
N ALA A 212 -27.89 6.57 0.76
CA ALA A 212 -28.05 5.17 1.15
C ALA A 212 -27.16 4.17 0.37
N ALA A 213 -26.72 4.52 -0.84
CA ALA A 213 -26.00 3.61 -1.74
C ALA A 213 -24.94 4.34 -2.57
N PHE A 214 -23.88 3.62 -2.94
CA PHE A 214 -22.93 4.12 -3.94
C PHE A 214 -23.57 4.13 -5.34
N PRO A 215 -23.17 5.06 -6.22
CA PRO A 215 -23.58 5.06 -7.63
C PRO A 215 -22.87 3.99 -8.50
N PHE A 216 -22.17 3.04 -7.87
CA PHE A 216 -21.46 1.92 -8.49
C PHE A 216 -21.40 0.76 -7.49
N ALA A 217 -21.20 -0.46 -8.00
CA ALA A 217 -20.99 -1.65 -7.20
C ALA A 217 -19.52 -1.80 -6.79
N LEU A 218 -19.30 -2.22 -5.53
CA LEU A 218 -18.01 -2.71 -5.05
C LEU A 218 -17.92 -4.22 -5.24
N ASN A 219 -16.69 -4.75 -5.32
CA ASN A 219 -16.48 -6.19 -5.39
C ASN A 219 -16.84 -6.90 -4.07
N THR A 220 -16.88 -8.23 -4.11
CA THR A 220 -17.28 -9.09 -2.97
C THR A 220 -16.40 -8.95 -1.73
N GLY A 221 -15.18 -8.40 -1.86
CA GLY A 221 -14.30 -8.09 -0.74
C GLY A 221 -14.81 -6.99 0.20
N PHE A 222 -15.81 -6.23 -0.24
CA PHE A 222 -16.49 -5.19 0.54
C PHE A 222 -17.87 -5.65 1.06
N THR A 223 -18.15 -6.95 1.08
CA THR A 223 -19.41 -7.46 1.65
C THR A 223 -19.59 -6.97 3.10
N GLY A 224 -20.72 -6.32 3.39
CA GLY A 224 -20.98 -5.67 4.68
C GLY A 224 -20.40 -4.27 4.83
N PHE A 225 -19.60 -3.80 3.86
CA PHE A 225 -18.94 -2.49 3.80
C PHE A 225 -19.21 -1.78 2.46
N ASN A 226 -20.32 -2.12 1.79
CA ASN A 226 -20.65 -1.71 0.43
C ASN A 226 -21.73 -0.64 0.31
N THR A 227 -22.01 0.10 1.38
CA THR A 227 -22.82 1.34 1.36
C THR A 227 -22.01 2.49 1.93
N PRO A 228 -22.35 3.76 1.67
CA PRO A 228 -21.64 4.90 2.26
C PRO A 228 -21.52 4.78 3.79
N THR A 229 -22.61 4.43 4.48
CA THR A 229 -22.64 4.25 5.94
C THR A 229 -21.69 3.16 6.42
N THR A 230 -21.71 1.97 5.82
CA THR A 230 -20.86 0.86 6.29
C THR A 230 -19.41 1.03 5.83
N PHE A 231 -19.18 1.57 4.64
CA PHE A 231 -17.85 1.91 4.15
C PHE A 231 -17.16 2.97 5.04
N ARG A 232 -17.91 3.86 5.70
CA ARG A 232 -17.34 4.77 6.72
C ARG A 232 -16.64 4.01 7.83
N GLN A 233 -17.16 2.88 8.29
CA GLN A 233 -16.50 2.07 9.32
C GLN A 233 -15.15 1.55 8.83
N PHE A 234 -15.05 1.16 7.55
CA PHE A 234 -13.78 0.80 6.91
C PHE A 234 -12.83 2.00 6.77
N ASN A 235 -13.33 3.15 6.32
CA ASN A 235 -12.55 4.39 6.29
C ASN A 235 -11.99 4.75 7.69
N ARG A 236 -12.79 4.64 8.74
CA ARG A 236 -12.38 4.91 10.12
C ARG A 236 -11.37 3.86 10.64
N ALA A 237 -11.51 2.60 10.26
CA ALA A 237 -10.50 1.57 10.52
C ALA A 237 -9.14 1.93 9.88
N MET A 238 -9.14 2.41 8.64
CA MET A 238 -7.92 2.88 7.96
C MET A 238 -7.34 4.15 8.60
N ALA A 239 -8.20 5.07 9.06
CA ALA A 239 -7.78 6.26 9.80
C ALA A 239 -7.11 5.91 11.14
N ALA A 240 -7.61 4.89 11.84
CA ALA A 240 -6.96 4.37 13.04
C ALA A 240 -5.55 3.85 12.75
N ARG A 241 -5.37 2.99 11.73
CA ARG A 241 -4.04 2.49 11.33
C ARG A 241 -3.10 3.64 10.97
N ALA A 242 -3.55 4.58 10.12
CA ALA A 242 -2.74 5.72 9.69
C ALA A 242 -2.33 6.59 10.88
N ALA A 243 -3.26 6.84 11.82
CA ALA A 243 -3.00 7.64 13.01
C ALA A 243 -2.02 6.94 13.96
N ALA A 244 -2.16 5.63 14.18
CA ALA A 244 -1.21 4.83 14.96
C ALA A 244 0.21 4.84 14.36
N TYR A 245 0.32 4.78 13.02
CA TYR A 245 1.61 4.85 12.33
C TYR A 245 2.22 6.24 12.48
N TYR A 246 1.41 7.30 12.32
CA TYR A 246 1.83 8.67 12.50
C TYR A 246 2.25 8.96 13.94
N ALA A 247 1.53 8.42 14.93
CA ALA A 247 1.81 8.62 16.35
C ALA A 247 3.24 8.18 16.72
N THR A 248 3.69 7.05 16.18
CA THR A 248 5.06 6.54 16.35
C THR A 248 6.13 7.26 15.52
N SER A 249 5.75 8.14 14.60
CA SER A 249 6.65 8.73 13.60
C SER A 249 6.63 10.26 13.53
N GLY A 250 5.93 10.92 14.45
CA GLY A 250 5.92 12.38 14.62
C GLY A 250 4.66 12.93 15.33
N GLY A 251 3.53 12.23 15.20
CA GLY A 251 2.24 12.71 15.71
C GLY A 251 2.00 12.56 17.23
N GLY A 252 2.81 11.73 17.90
CA GLY A 252 2.80 11.56 19.36
C GLY A 252 1.42 11.26 19.96
N ALA A 253 1.16 11.77 21.16
CA ALA A 253 -0.07 11.53 21.92
C ALA A 253 -1.34 12.00 21.19
N ALA A 254 -1.28 13.11 20.44
CA ALA A 254 -2.44 13.62 19.69
C ALA A 254 -2.88 12.64 18.60
N ALA A 255 -1.92 12.04 17.89
CA ALA A 255 -2.22 11.02 16.89
C ALA A 255 -2.71 9.70 17.52
N TRP A 256 -2.23 9.33 18.72
CA TRP A 256 -2.79 8.19 19.46
C TRP A 256 -4.24 8.42 19.88
N GLN A 257 -4.57 9.62 20.37
CA GLN A 257 -5.95 9.98 20.69
C GLN A 257 -6.83 9.93 19.44
N ARG A 258 -6.33 10.44 18.32
CA ARG A 258 -7.01 10.33 17.02
C ARG A 258 -7.23 8.88 16.59
N SER A 259 -6.26 7.99 16.83
CA SER A 259 -6.39 6.56 16.58
C SER A 259 -7.53 5.96 17.41
N LEU A 260 -7.61 6.26 18.71
CA LEU A 260 -8.71 5.79 19.58
C LEU A 260 -10.07 6.27 19.10
N THR A 261 -10.20 7.55 18.74
CA THR A 261 -11.45 8.10 18.18
C THR A 261 -11.86 7.39 16.89
N ALA A 262 -10.91 7.17 15.99
CA ALA A 262 -11.16 6.45 14.74
C ALA A 262 -11.53 4.98 14.97
N LEU A 263 -10.89 4.30 15.93
CA LEU A 263 -11.24 2.93 16.33
C LEU A 263 -12.68 2.83 16.83
N SER A 264 -13.11 3.74 17.71
CA SER A 264 -14.49 3.75 18.22
C SER A 264 -15.54 3.98 17.14
N ALA A 265 -15.17 4.66 16.05
CA ALA A 265 -16.04 4.89 14.88
C ALA A 265 -15.91 3.81 13.79
N SER A 266 -15.06 2.80 14.02
CA SER A 266 -14.83 1.69 13.09
C SER A 266 -15.72 0.48 13.39
N PHE A 267 -15.47 -0.63 12.71
CA PHE A 267 -16.15 -1.92 12.94
C PHE A 267 -15.49 -2.77 14.03
N ILE A 268 -14.65 -2.19 14.89
CA ILE A 268 -13.99 -2.93 15.97
C ILE A 268 -15.01 -3.66 16.85
N ASN A 269 -14.82 -4.97 16.99
CA ASN A 269 -15.47 -5.80 17.99
C ASN A 269 -14.41 -6.25 19.00
N ALA A 270 -14.24 -5.45 20.06
CA ALA A 270 -13.25 -5.71 21.11
C ALA A 270 -13.58 -6.94 21.98
N ALA A 271 -14.78 -7.51 21.86
CA ALA A 271 -15.22 -8.71 22.57
C ALA A 271 -15.19 -9.97 21.70
N ALA A 272 -14.52 -9.94 20.53
CA ALA A 272 -14.49 -11.06 19.59
C ALA A 272 -13.81 -12.30 20.18
N THR A 273 -14.54 -13.41 20.31
CA THR A 273 -14.02 -14.69 20.84
C THR A 273 -13.89 -15.79 19.79
N THR A 274 -14.36 -15.56 18.55
CA THR A 274 -14.36 -16.56 17.48
C THR A 274 -13.52 -16.10 16.30
N ALA A 275 -12.98 -17.06 15.54
CA ALA A 275 -12.24 -16.77 14.31
C ALA A 275 -13.04 -15.92 13.32
N ALA A 276 -14.35 -16.17 13.19
CA ALA A 276 -15.24 -15.37 12.34
C ALA A 276 -15.29 -13.90 12.79
N ALA A 277 -15.42 -13.65 14.10
CA ALA A 277 -15.47 -12.29 14.65
C ALA A 277 -14.12 -11.55 14.53
N PHE A 278 -13.00 -12.26 14.64
CA PHE A 278 -11.66 -11.69 14.38
C PHE A 278 -11.42 -11.36 12.91
N ASN A 279 -12.06 -12.10 12.00
CA ASN A 279 -11.92 -11.96 10.56
C ASN A 279 -12.99 -11.07 9.91
N VAL A 280 -13.85 -10.38 10.68
CA VAL A 280 -14.68 -9.31 10.10
C VAL A 280 -13.77 -8.20 9.59
N GLY A 281 -13.96 -7.78 8.33
CA GLY A 281 -13.14 -6.74 7.71
C GLY A 281 -13.36 -6.63 6.20
N VAL A 282 -12.52 -5.82 5.56
CA VAL A 282 -12.51 -5.64 4.11
C VAL A 282 -11.35 -6.40 3.50
N TYR A 283 -11.58 -7.01 2.35
CA TYR A 283 -10.65 -7.93 1.71
C TYR A 283 -10.44 -7.61 0.23
N HIS A 284 -9.30 -8.03 -0.28
CA HIS A 284 -9.05 -8.17 -1.71
C HIS A 284 -9.51 -9.56 -2.16
N PRO A 285 -10.54 -9.66 -3.01
CA PRO A 285 -10.98 -10.96 -3.54
C PRO A 285 -10.03 -11.47 -4.62
N TYR A 286 -9.85 -12.79 -4.68
CA TYR A 286 -9.11 -13.50 -5.72
C TYR A 286 -9.96 -14.67 -6.20
N ALA A 287 -9.70 -15.15 -7.42
CA ALA A 287 -10.35 -16.34 -7.97
C ALA A 287 -9.44 -17.01 -9.01
N ALA A 288 -9.81 -18.21 -9.45
CA ALA A 288 -9.16 -18.83 -10.60
C ALA A 288 -9.44 -18.05 -11.90
N ALA A 289 -8.76 -18.45 -12.98
CA ALA A 289 -9.00 -17.89 -14.32
C ALA A 289 -10.50 -17.93 -14.67
N PRO A 290 -11.05 -16.87 -15.31
CA PRO A 290 -10.35 -15.76 -15.95
C PRO A 290 -9.93 -14.59 -15.03
N ASP A 291 -10.19 -14.64 -13.72
CA ASP A 291 -9.63 -13.67 -12.77
C ASP A 291 -8.19 -14.07 -12.34
N SER A 292 -7.59 -13.29 -11.43
CA SER A 292 -6.26 -13.53 -10.88
C SER A 292 -6.32 -14.36 -9.58
N PRO A 293 -5.56 -15.45 -9.49
CA PRO A 293 -5.44 -16.22 -8.26
C PRO A 293 -4.63 -15.45 -7.20
N ASN A 294 -4.79 -15.83 -5.94
CA ASN A 294 -4.06 -15.25 -4.82
C ASN A 294 -2.54 -15.50 -4.99
N PRO A 295 -1.72 -14.43 -5.09
CA PRO A 295 -0.28 -14.54 -5.35
C PRO A 295 0.54 -15.08 -4.17
N LEU A 296 -0.08 -15.26 -3.01
CA LEU A 296 0.53 -15.77 -1.78
C LEU A 296 0.03 -17.18 -1.43
N ASN A 297 -0.93 -17.72 -2.19
CA ASN A 297 -1.34 -19.11 -2.05
C ASN A 297 -0.17 -20.03 -2.42
N GLN A 298 0.01 -21.12 -1.67
CA GLN A 298 1.14 -22.02 -1.85
C GLN A 298 1.17 -22.74 -3.20
N ALA A 299 0.00 -23.04 -3.80
CA ALA A 299 -0.07 -23.67 -5.11
C ALA A 299 0.34 -22.71 -6.23
N ASN A 300 0.10 -21.40 -6.04
CA ASN A 300 0.49 -20.36 -6.98
C ASN A 300 1.93 -19.88 -6.79
N ASN A 301 2.41 -19.86 -5.55
CA ASN A 301 3.73 -19.36 -5.18
C ASN A 301 4.51 -20.44 -4.43
N THR A 302 5.02 -21.40 -5.20
CA THR A 302 5.74 -22.56 -4.66
C THR A 302 7.10 -22.18 -4.07
N ASP A 303 7.62 -20.98 -4.41
CA ASP A 303 8.90 -20.42 -3.97
C ASP A 303 8.80 -19.63 -2.66
N LEU A 304 7.59 -19.32 -2.19
CA LEU A 304 7.37 -18.63 -0.93
C LEU A 304 7.54 -19.59 0.25
N TYR A 305 8.56 -19.34 1.07
CA TYR A 305 8.90 -20.12 2.25
C TYR A 305 8.83 -19.22 3.50
N ALA A 306 8.49 -19.82 4.63
CA ALA A 306 8.47 -19.12 5.91
C ALA A 306 9.87 -19.09 6.53
N HIS A 307 10.20 -18.03 7.25
CA HIS A 307 11.44 -17.94 8.00
C HIS A 307 11.42 -18.89 9.20
N MET A 308 12.49 -19.66 9.45
CA MET A 308 12.56 -20.68 10.52
C MET A 308 12.30 -20.11 11.92
N SER A 309 12.65 -18.83 12.15
CA SER A 309 12.35 -18.15 13.42
C SER A 309 10.87 -18.09 13.76
N LEU A 310 9.94 -18.24 12.80
CA LEU A 310 8.52 -18.32 13.11
C LEU A 310 8.19 -19.53 14.00
N GLN A 311 8.92 -20.64 13.84
CA GLN A 311 8.77 -21.83 14.66
C GLN A 311 9.51 -21.70 15.99
N THR A 312 10.71 -21.12 15.97
CA THR A 312 11.52 -20.90 17.18
C THR A 312 10.85 -19.94 18.15
N ASP A 313 10.26 -18.85 17.63
CA ASP A 313 9.69 -17.78 18.45
C ASP A 313 8.20 -18.04 18.81
N ALA A 314 7.61 -19.13 18.30
CA ALA A 314 6.19 -19.42 18.52
C ALA A 314 5.93 -19.72 20.00
N PRO A 315 5.05 -18.96 20.67
CA PRO A 315 4.73 -19.23 22.07
C PRO A 315 4.16 -20.62 22.26
N LEU A 316 4.41 -21.19 23.45
CA LEU A 316 3.83 -22.45 23.86
C LEU A 316 2.56 -22.21 24.69
N LYS A 317 1.56 -23.05 24.46
CA LYS A 317 0.38 -23.21 25.31
C LYS A 317 0.74 -24.02 26.56
N ALA A 318 -0.18 -24.07 27.51
CA ALA A 318 0.01 -24.82 28.77
C ALA A 318 0.22 -26.33 28.55
N ASP A 319 -0.30 -26.89 27.45
CA ASP A 319 -0.14 -28.29 27.06
C ASP A 319 1.19 -28.58 26.33
N GLY A 320 2.07 -27.58 26.19
CA GLY A 320 3.35 -27.69 25.48
C GLY A 320 3.26 -27.60 23.96
N THR A 321 2.06 -27.52 23.38
CA THR A 321 1.90 -27.31 21.94
C THR A 321 2.00 -25.81 21.59
N ARG A 322 2.32 -25.49 20.33
CA ARG A 322 2.51 -24.09 19.89
C ARG A 322 1.18 -23.32 19.79
N ASP A 323 1.30 -22.00 19.75
CA ASP A 323 0.23 -21.05 19.44
C ASP A 323 -0.66 -21.51 18.26
N ASN A 324 -1.98 -21.44 18.44
CA ASN A 324 -2.95 -21.89 17.44
C ASN A 324 -2.82 -21.15 16.11
N ARG A 325 -2.40 -19.88 16.11
CA ARG A 325 -2.15 -19.10 14.88
C ARG A 325 -0.93 -19.60 14.14
N PHE A 326 0.13 -20.01 14.85
CA PHE A 326 1.27 -20.67 14.22
C PHE A 326 0.82 -22.01 13.61
N LEU A 327 0.15 -22.86 14.40
CA LEU A 327 -0.32 -24.17 13.97
C LEU A 327 -1.28 -24.10 12.76
N GLY A 328 -2.12 -23.06 12.69
CA GLY A 328 -3.07 -22.88 11.60
C GLY A 328 -2.51 -22.21 10.34
N LYS A 329 -1.33 -21.57 10.42
CA LYS A 329 -0.78 -20.74 9.33
C LYS A 329 0.55 -21.22 8.78
N ILE A 330 1.27 -22.06 9.51
CA ILE A 330 2.56 -22.61 9.13
C ILE A 330 2.46 -24.11 8.93
N ILE A 331 3.07 -24.59 7.85
CA ILE A 331 3.17 -26.02 7.54
C ILE A 331 4.62 -26.40 7.25
N THR A 332 4.92 -27.69 7.38
CA THR A 332 6.20 -28.25 6.93
C THR A 332 6.18 -28.49 5.42
N ARG A 333 7.31 -28.26 4.76
CA ARG A 333 7.54 -28.50 3.33
C ARG A 333 8.94 -29.10 3.12
N PRO A 334 9.22 -29.71 1.95
CA PRO A 334 10.58 -30.07 1.56
C PRO A 334 11.51 -28.85 1.67
N GLU A 335 12.73 -29.09 2.14
CA GLU A 335 13.74 -28.06 2.33
C GLU A 335 13.98 -27.28 1.03
N ARG A 336 14.12 -25.96 1.17
CA ARG A 336 14.54 -25.09 0.07
C ARG A 336 15.46 -23.99 0.58
N SER A 337 16.41 -23.59 -0.26
CA SER A 337 17.30 -22.45 -0.03
C SER A 337 17.44 -21.63 -1.32
N GLY A 338 17.87 -20.37 -1.18
CA GLY A 338 18.37 -19.58 -2.30
C GLY A 338 19.75 -20.05 -2.78
N PRO A 339 20.39 -19.35 -3.73
CA PRO A 339 21.71 -19.73 -4.23
C PRO A 339 22.76 -19.87 -3.12
N VAL A 340 23.69 -20.81 -3.35
CA VAL A 340 24.73 -21.19 -2.39
C VAL A 340 25.47 -19.95 -1.87
N GLY A 341 25.60 -19.87 -0.54
CA GLY A 341 26.32 -18.80 0.14
C GLY A 341 25.55 -17.47 0.26
N THR A 342 24.31 -17.38 -0.23
CA THR A 342 23.49 -16.15 -0.16
C THR A 342 22.26 -16.27 0.75
N ALA A 343 21.87 -17.51 1.10
CA ALA A 343 20.65 -17.84 1.83
C ALA A 343 20.87 -18.97 2.86
N VAL A 344 19.91 -19.12 3.77
CA VAL A 344 19.81 -20.27 4.68
C VAL A 344 18.63 -21.17 4.31
N PRO A 345 18.69 -22.49 4.55
CA PRO A 345 17.58 -23.39 4.23
C PRO A 345 16.33 -23.09 5.08
N SER A 346 15.17 -23.38 4.52
CA SER A 346 13.89 -23.40 5.24
C SER A 346 13.10 -24.66 4.87
N THR A 347 12.45 -25.24 5.88
CA THR A 347 11.49 -26.35 5.75
C THR A 347 10.06 -25.90 6.07
N LEU A 348 9.82 -24.59 6.21
CA LEU A 348 8.51 -24.03 6.54
C LEU A 348 7.86 -23.38 5.33
N GLY A 349 6.55 -23.59 5.20
CA GLY A 349 5.68 -22.88 4.27
C GLY A 349 4.47 -22.28 4.96
N PHE A 350 3.63 -21.62 4.17
CA PHE A 350 2.41 -20.96 4.66
C PHE A 350 1.15 -21.76 4.26
N SER A 351 0.18 -21.81 5.18
CA SER A 351 -1.22 -22.18 4.94
C SER A 351 -2.19 -21.03 5.21
N VAL A 352 -1.69 -19.78 5.31
CA VAL A 352 -2.48 -18.56 5.57
C VAL A 352 -3.61 -18.41 4.54
N TYR A 353 -3.31 -18.69 3.27
CA TYR A 353 -4.25 -18.62 2.15
C TYR A 353 -4.36 -20.01 1.52
N PRO A 354 -5.20 -20.92 2.04
CA PRO A 354 -5.20 -22.32 1.63
C PRO A 354 -5.77 -22.55 0.22
N GLY A 355 -6.61 -21.66 -0.29
CA GLY A 355 -7.19 -21.74 -1.63
C GLY A 355 -6.63 -20.68 -2.59
N VAL A 356 -6.62 -21.00 -3.87
CA VAL A 356 -6.21 -20.05 -4.94
C VAL A 356 -7.12 -18.83 -5.03
N GLY A 357 -8.36 -18.92 -4.52
CA GLY A 357 -9.30 -17.80 -4.41
C GLY A 357 -9.43 -17.23 -3.00
N THR A 358 -8.60 -17.63 -2.03
CA THR A 358 -8.69 -17.07 -0.68
C THR A 358 -8.36 -15.58 -0.72
N SER A 359 -9.24 -14.75 -0.17
CA SER A 359 -9.05 -13.30 -0.14
C SER A 359 -7.94 -12.86 0.83
N ILE A 360 -7.28 -11.73 0.52
CA ILE A 360 -6.26 -11.13 1.40
C ILE A 360 -6.88 -9.94 2.15
N PRO A 361 -6.77 -9.84 3.49
CA PRO A 361 -7.34 -8.71 4.23
C PRO A 361 -6.68 -7.38 3.89
N ILE A 362 -7.50 -6.35 3.68
CA ILE A 362 -7.05 -4.96 3.70
C ILE A 362 -6.82 -4.51 5.14
N ILE A 363 -7.82 -4.77 5.98
CA ILE A 363 -7.85 -4.55 7.43
C ILE A 363 -8.96 -5.40 8.02
N ARG A 364 -8.75 -5.97 9.21
CA ARG A 364 -9.70 -6.86 9.89
C ARG A 364 -9.71 -6.63 11.39
N ASN A 365 -10.76 -7.11 12.06
CA ASN A 365 -11.03 -6.79 13.46
C ASN A 365 -9.88 -7.16 14.41
N GLU A 366 -9.20 -8.29 14.19
CA GLU A 366 -8.04 -8.68 15.03
C GLU A 366 -6.93 -7.62 15.03
N GLU A 367 -6.67 -6.97 13.88
CA GLU A 367 -5.72 -5.86 13.82
C GLU A 367 -6.23 -4.65 14.60
N LEU A 368 -7.53 -4.34 14.53
CA LEU A 368 -8.11 -3.19 15.25
C LEU A 368 -7.97 -3.35 16.77
N ILE A 369 -8.12 -4.58 17.28
CA ILE A 369 -7.91 -4.88 18.69
C ILE A 369 -6.44 -4.66 19.09
N LEU A 370 -5.50 -5.06 18.22
CA LEU A 370 -4.07 -4.86 18.48
C LEU A 370 -3.65 -3.38 18.34
N LEU A 371 -4.22 -2.63 17.40
CA LEU A 371 -4.06 -1.17 17.31
C LEU A 371 -4.65 -0.47 18.55
N ARG A 372 -5.77 -0.97 19.07
CA ARG A 372 -6.35 -0.49 20.33
C ARG A 372 -5.38 -0.74 21.48
N ALA A 373 -4.78 -1.93 21.59
CA ALA A 373 -3.79 -2.22 22.61
C ALA A 373 -2.59 -1.26 22.55
N GLU A 374 -2.04 -0.99 21.35
CA GLU A 374 -0.97 0.00 21.16
C GLU A 374 -1.38 1.38 21.68
N ALA A 375 -2.57 1.85 21.28
CA ALA A 375 -3.05 3.17 21.65
C ALA A 375 -3.32 3.30 23.16
N LEU A 376 -3.89 2.27 23.79
CA LEU A 376 -4.18 2.27 25.23
C LEU A 376 -2.91 2.32 26.07
N VAL A 377 -1.85 1.60 25.67
CA VAL A 377 -0.53 1.72 26.34
C VAL A 377 -0.02 3.15 26.23
N ALA A 378 -0.05 3.72 25.02
CA ALA A 378 0.47 5.06 24.76
C ALA A 378 -0.32 6.17 25.47
N THR A 379 -1.60 5.96 25.79
CA THR A 379 -2.44 6.89 26.55
C THR A 379 -2.53 6.55 28.05
N GLY A 380 -1.74 5.58 28.53
CA GLY A 380 -1.64 5.23 29.95
C GLY A 380 -2.69 4.26 30.50
N ASP A 381 -3.62 3.76 29.66
CA ASP A 381 -4.61 2.75 30.07
C ASP A 381 -4.03 1.32 29.93
N LYS A 382 -3.11 0.98 30.83
CA LYS A 382 -2.47 -0.33 30.85
C LYS A 382 -3.43 -1.47 31.17
N ALA A 383 -4.47 -1.22 31.98
CA ALA A 383 -5.47 -2.23 32.29
C ALA A 383 -6.28 -2.60 31.03
N GLY A 384 -6.76 -1.61 30.29
CA GLY A 384 -7.43 -1.82 29.03
C GLY A 384 -6.53 -2.47 27.97
N ALA A 385 -5.24 -2.11 27.95
CA ALA A 385 -4.27 -2.76 27.07
C ALA A 385 -4.10 -4.25 27.38
N ILE A 386 -4.01 -4.64 28.66
CA ILE A 386 -3.97 -6.06 29.07
C ILE A 386 -5.22 -6.79 28.58
N THR A 387 -6.41 -6.20 28.73
CA THR A 387 -7.66 -6.78 28.23
C THR A 387 -7.61 -6.99 26.71
N ALA A 388 -7.18 -5.99 25.94
CA ALA A 388 -7.10 -6.09 24.48
C ALA A 388 -6.06 -7.13 24.01
N ILE A 389 -4.89 -7.19 24.66
CA ILE A 389 -3.86 -8.22 24.40
C ILE A 389 -4.44 -9.61 24.67
N ASN A 390 -5.08 -9.80 25.83
CA ASN A 390 -5.65 -11.08 26.23
C ASN A 390 -6.78 -11.53 25.33
N GLN A 391 -7.56 -10.60 24.77
CA GLN A 391 -8.60 -10.94 23.80
C GLN A 391 -8.02 -11.73 22.62
N VAL A 392 -6.91 -11.27 22.05
CA VAL A 392 -6.24 -11.94 20.92
C VAL A 392 -5.44 -13.15 21.39
N ARG A 393 -4.64 -12.98 22.45
CA ARG A 393 -3.73 -14.01 22.96
C ARG A 393 -4.46 -15.31 23.33
N VAL A 394 -5.60 -15.19 24.03
CA VAL A 394 -6.39 -16.34 24.47
C VAL A 394 -7.24 -16.91 23.34
N ASN A 395 -8.05 -16.09 22.68
CA ASN A 395 -9.07 -16.60 21.75
C ASN A 395 -8.53 -16.92 20.35
N SER A 396 -7.49 -16.22 19.89
CA SER A 396 -6.84 -16.50 18.60
C SER A 396 -5.63 -17.40 18.78
N GLY A 397 -4.78 -17.12 19.79
CA GLY A 397 -3.56 -17.88 20.06
C GLY A 397 -3.76 -19.17 20.86
N GLY A 398 -4.86 -19.32 21.60
CA GLY A 398 -5.05 -20.43 22.54
C GLY A 398 -4.07 -20.40 23.72
N LEU A 399 -3.42 -19.26 23.96
CA LEU A 399 -2.41 -19.09 25.00
C LEU A 399 -3.06 -18.70 26.32
N ALA A 400 -2.34 -18.92 27.43
CA ALA A 400 -2.72 -18.35 28.71
C ALA A 400 -2.71 -16.80 28.66
N PRO A 401 -3.51 -16.12 29.49
CA PRO A 401 -3.43 -14.67 29.66
C PRO A 401 -2.00 -14.18 29.89
N THR A 402 -1.70 -12.98 29.43
CA THR A 402 -0.39 -12.35 29.63
C THR A 402 -0.08 -12.19 31.12
N THR A 403 1.20 -12.26 31.45
CA THR A 403 1.72 -11.99 32.81
C THR A 403 1.97 -10.50 33.05
N LEU A 404 1.74 -9.64 32.05
CA LEU A 404 1.84 -8.19 32.21
C LEU A 404 0.87 -7.68 33.28
N THR A 405 1.33 -6.69 34.02
CA THR A 405 0.53 -5.97 35.01
C THR A 405 0.57 -4.48 34.71
N ALA A 406 -0.25 -3.68 35.40
CA ALA A 406 -0.19 -2.22 35.27
C ALA A 406 1.19 -1.64 35.66
N ALA A 407 2.00 -2.37 36.44
CA ALA A 407 3.36 -1.99 36.82
C ALA A 407 4.42 -2.36 35.76
N SER A 408 4.10 -3.21 34.78
CA SER A 408 5.05 -3.57 33.71
C SER A 408 5.42 -2.36 32.84
N SER A 409 6.62 -2.36 32.27
CA SER A 409 7.09 -1.24 31.46
C SER A 409 6.36 -1.16 30.12
N ASP A 410 6.26 0.03 29.53
CA ASP A 410 5.67 0.19 28.19
C ASP A 410 6.42 -0.65 27.15
N ALA A 411 7.73 -0.84 27.34
CA ALA A 411 8.56 -1.68 26.48
C ALA A 411 8.15 -3.17 26.53
N ASP A 412 7.71 -3.67 27.69
CA ASP A 412 7.21 -5.05 27.84
C ASP A 412 5.85 -5.20 27.14
N PHE A 413 4.97 -4.21 27.30
CA PHE A 413 3.71 -4.14 26.57
C PHE A 413 3.90 -4.15 25.07
N ILE A 414 4.81 -3.31 24.54
CA ILE A 414 5.09 -3.27 23.10
C ILE A 414 5.69 -4.61 22.63
N THR A 415 6.58 -5.23 23.41
CA THR A 415 7.14 -6.55 23.07
C THR A 415 6.03 -7.59 22.92
N GLU A 416 5.11 -7.66 23.88
CA GLU A 416 3.97 -8.58 23.83
C GLU A 416 3.02 -8.26 22.66
N ILE A 417 2.69 -6.98 22.44
CA ILE A 417 1.83 -6.57 21.31
C ILE A 417 2.45 -6.95 19.97
N LEU A 418 3.74 -6.71 19.78
CA LEU A 418 4.45 -7.07 18.54
C LEU A 418 4.50 -8.59 18.31
N LEU A 419 4.63 -9.38 19.38
CA LEU A 419 4.51 -10.83 19.32
C LEU A 419 3.10 -11.25 18.87
N GLN A 420 2.06 -10.67 19.46
CA GLN A 420 0.67 -10.94 19.05
C GLN A 420 0.45 -10.55 17.58
N LYS A 421 0.89 -9.36 17.15
CA LYS A 421 0.78 -8.88 15.77
C LYS A 421 1.50 -9.78 14.78
N ARG A 422 2.68 -10.31 15.12
CA ARG A 422 3.42 -11.21 14.23
C ARG A 422 2.64 -12.47 13.87
N TYR A 423 1.98 -13.11 14.82
CA TYR A 423 1.23 -14.35 14.55
C TYR A 423 -0.20 -14.09 14.10
N SER A 424 -0.84 -13.03 14.60
CA SER A 424 -2.15 -12.60 14.11
C SER A 424 -2.07 -12.11 12.67
N LEU A 425 -1.13 -11.24 12.33
CA LEU A 425 -1.03 -10.59 11.03
C LEU A 425 0.04 -11.21 10.13
N LEU A 426 0.38 -12.48 10.38
CA LEU A 426 1.39 -13.21 9.63
C LEU A 426 1.04 -13.22 8.14
N LEU A 427 2.00 -12.81 7.31
CA LEU A 427 1.86 -12.70 5.86
C LEU A 427 0.77 -11.67 5.44
N GLU A 428 0.51 -10.65 6.25
CA GLU A 428 -0.39 -9.53 5.91
C GLU A 428 0.37 -8.22 5.62
N GLY A 429 1.71 -8.21 5.80
CA GLY A 429 2.62 -7.14 5.37
C GLY A 429 3.01 -6.12 6.44
N HIS A 430 2.94 -6.48 7.73
CA HIS A 430 3.06 -5.53 8.85
C HIS A 430 4.38 -5.58 9.64
N ARG A 431 4.99 -6.76 9.82
CA ARG A 431 6.05 -6.91 10.83
C ARG A 431 7.24 -5.98 10.62
N TRP A 432 7.74 -5.85 9.39
CA TRP A 432 8.84 -4.92 9.09
C TRP A 432 8.53 -3.49 9.50
N ILE A 433 7.31 -3.03 9.17
CA ILE A 433 6.82 -1.68 9.46
C ILE A 433 6.68 -1.49 10.97
N ASP A 434 6.07 -2.44 11.66
CA ASP A 434 5.87 -2.39 13.11
C ASP A 434 7.19 -2.41 13.89
N MET A 435 8.14 -3.27 13.51
CA MET A 435 9.47 -3.29 14.11
C MET A 435 10.20 -1.96 13.88
N ARG A 436 10.01 -1.29 12.73
CA ARG A 436 10.56 0.04 12.50
C ARG A 436 9.89 1.11 13.35
N ARG A 437 8.56 1.11 13.47
CA ARG A 437 7.78 2.08 14.25
C ARG A 437 8.25 2.16 15.71
N TYR A 438 8.66 1.04 16.28
CA TYR A 438 9.13 0.97 17.67
C TYR A 438 10.65 0.95 17.82
N GLY A 439 11.42 1.19 16.74
CA GLY A 439 12.89 1.22 16.81
C GLY A 439 13.51 -0.15 17.10
N ARG A 440 12.85 -1.23 16.70
CA ARG A 440 13.19 -2.64 16.99
C ARG A 440 13.76 -3.39 15.79
N LEU A 441 14.09 -2.72 14.68
CA LEU A 441 14.64 -3.37 13.47
C LEU A 441 15.89 -4.21 13.75
N ASN A 442 16.72 -3.82 14.71
CA ASN A 442 17.91 -4.55 15.14
C ASN A 442 17.61 -5.92 15.79
N GLN A 443 16.35 -6.19 16.16
CA GLN A 443 15.91 -7.47 16.69
C GLN A 443 15.44 -8.44 15.60
N LEU A 444 15.38 -7.99 14.34
CA LEU A 444 15.11 -8.90 13.23
C LEU A 444 16.35 -9.78 12.99
N PRO A 445 16.18 -11.10 12.81
CA PRO A 445 17.30 -12.01 12.61
C PRO A 445 18.07 -11.67 11.33
N ARG A 446 19.38 -11.87 11.38
CA ARG A 446 20.26 -11.85 10.21
C ARG A 446 20.81 -13.26 10.04
N ASP A 447 20.42 -13.93 8.97
CA ASP A 447 20.74 -15.34 8.78
C ASP A 447 22.21 -15.56 8.45
N LEU A 448 22.76 -14.66 7.61
CA LEU A 448 24.20 -14.58 7.35
C LEU A 448 24.77 -13.35 8.04
N THR A 449 25.68 -13.52 9.00
CA THR A 449 26.22 -12.43 9.83
C THR A 449 27.68 -12.08 9.54
N THR A 450 28.34 -12.86 8.68
CA THR A 450 29.76 -12.70 8.33
C THR A 450 29.98 -12.92 6.83
N GLY A 451 31.12 -12.44 6.32
CA GLY A 451 31.51 -12.61 4.91
C GLY A 451 30.89 -11.58 3.95
N VAL A 452 31.22 -11.71 2.66
CA VAL A 452 30.81 -10.75 1.61
C VAL A 452 29.29 -10.73 1.35
N ASN A 453 28.60 -11.80 1.73
CA ASN A 453 27.14 -11.97 1.61
C ASN A 453 26.42 -11.73 2.94
N THR A 454 27.04 -11.01 3.88
CA THR A 454 26.41 -10.66 5.16
C THR A 454 25.06 -10.00 4.90
N HIS A 455 24.02 -10.50 5.56
CA HIS A 455 22.70 -9.91 5.50
C HIS A 455 22.65 -8.63 6.34
N PHE A 456 21.87 -7.65 5.90
CA PHE A 456 21.54 -6.46 6.66
C PHE A 456 20.03 -6.28 6.80
N VAL A 457 19.63 -5.37 7.69
CA VAL A 457 18.21 -5.03 7.90
C VAL A 457 17.93 -3.70 7.21
N ALA A 458 17.21 -3.76 6.10
CA ALA A 458 16.80 -2.56 5.37
C ALA A 458 15.81 -1.74 6.21
N ARG A 459 16.07 -0.44 6.32
CA ARG A 459 15.19 0.49 7.05
C ARG A 459 14.03 0.98 6.18
N VAL A 460 14.28 1.23 4.90
CA VAL A 460 13.32 1.78 3.93
C VAL A 460 13.55 1.15 2.57
N GLN A 461 12.50 1.10 1.74
CA GLN A 461 12.68 0.87 0.30
C GLN A 461 13.14 2.18 -0.36
N PRO A 462 14.12 2.15 -1.28
CA PRO A 462 14.59 3.37 -1.93
C PRO A 462 13.54 3.90 -2.93
N VAL A 463 13.72 5.16 -3.33
CA VAL A 463 13.03 5.71 -4.50
C VAL A 463 13.55 4.97 -5.74
N PRO A 464 12.69 4.42 -6.63
CA PRO A 464 13.16 3.71 -7.81
C PRO A 464 14.04 4.59 -8.70
N GLN A 465 15.07 3.99 -9.30
CA GLN A 465 16.01 4.71 -10.16
C GLN A 465 15.31 5.45 -11.31
N THR A 466 14.24 4.88 -11.86
CA THR A 466 13.46 5.52 -12.93
C THR A 466 12.88 6.86 -12.49
N GLU A 467 12.39 6.97 -11.25
CA GLU A 467 11.90 8.23 -10.68
C GLU A 467 13.06 9.22 -10.44
N CYS A 468 14.19 8.74 -9.92
CA CYS A 468 15.39 9.55 -9.72
C CYS A 468 15.81 10.23 -11.02
N LEU A 469 15.88 9.46 -12.11
CA LEU A 469 16.32 9.94 -13.42
C LEU A 469 15.40 11.03 -14.00
N GLN A 470 14.10 10.97 -13.75
CA GLN A 470 13.17 12.01 -14.19
C GLN A 470 13.36 13.36 -13.48
N ARG A 471 14.05 13.38 -12.33
CA ARG A 471 14.25 14.54 -11.47
C ARG A 471 15.64 15.18 -11.59
N VAL A 472 16.57 14.53 -12.28
CA VAL A 472 17.93 15.04 -12.48
C VAL A 472 17.89 16.43 -13.11
N GLY A 473 18.64 17.37 -12.52
CA GLY A 473 18.74 18.76 -13.00
C GLY A 473 17.52 19.65 -12.73
N LYS A 474 16.48 19.14 -12.06
CA LYS A 474 15.27 19.91 -11.73
C LYS A 474 15.37 20.50 -10.31
N ALA A 475 15.56 21.81 -10.23
CA ALA A 475 15.70 22.53 -8.96
C ALA A 475 14.45 22.35 -8.07
N GLY A 476 14.66 22.03 -6.78
CA GLY A 476 13.57 21.83 -5.81
C GLY A 476 12.75 20.55 -5.98
N LEU A 477 13.06 19.70 -6.97
CA LEU A 477 12.31 18.48 -7.28
C LEU A 477 13.12 17.20 -7.09
N ALA A 478 14.37 17.29 -6.61
CA ALA A 478 15.22 16.13 -6.33
C ALA A 478 14.51 15.16 -5.36
N ALA A 479 14.57 13.88 -5.69
CA ALA A 479 14.05 12.82 -4.82
C ALA A 479 15.10 12.48 -3.75
N PRO A 480 14.74 12.40 -2.46
CA PRO A 480 15.70 12.05 -1.42
C PRO A 480 16.31 10.66 -1.64
N GLY A 481 17.64 10.56 -1.55
CA GLY A 481 18.38 9.32 -1.79
C GLY A 481 18.62 9.01 -3.27
N CYS A 482 18.19 9.91 -4.15
CA CYS A 482 18.75 10.16 -5.47
C CYS A 482 19.68 11.40 -5.37
#